data_AF-A0A445N1Z6-F1
#
_entry.id   AF-A0A445N1Z6-F1
#
_cell.length_a   1.000
_cell.length_b   1.000
_cell.length_c   1.000
_cell.angle_alpha   90.00
_cell.angle_beta   90.00
_cell.angle_gamma   90.00
#
_symmetry.space_group_name_H-M   'P 1'
#
loop_
_entity.id
_entity.type
_entity.pdbx_description
1 polymer ?
#
loop_
_entity_poly.entity_id
_entity_poly.type
_entity_poly.pdbx_seq_one_letter_code
_entity_poly.pdbx_strand_id
1 'polypeptide(L)'
;MEMTFEKSQQFLRNNDIWIISKGRPAKFDLSAIDNEIQTNFVTEYWISDLARYLLNPNPIEVRKILVGCDIYYKQEFSDKARNRIRSILSGRFKPLIKEATKSSITLMASRDKGGVTLKDSDLNAHVQRIHASLRAYDPLIKQLNRLDRTKLTNIVGICEDIGGNRSLLNLKGDIEEKINYMGNFLQKDVGVILERANVSQGLFEMSGFDFNSYNAKNSHRLIKFFAEGRPRYCVINVDGNLEFWINDANLINHMHLLEHSIKVNPKFNNSLSLCTQGNARPLRLLFKDQLEIDYTKSPLPSLYKDIFTAYHIGETEKDAVMKSLKNSQLGILFNYVPTSNSGAKKLFTNVSVLHDVRALDPIKERLPELYSMINKMAMVSEAGKYYLLDSIKGYSNE
;
A
#
# COMPACT_ATOMS: atom_id res chain seq x y z
N MET A 1 -8.30 -23.77 32.02
CA MET A 1 -9.55 -24.03 31.27
C MET A 1 -9.22 -23.81 29.80
N GLU A 2 -8.85 -24.88 29.10
CA GLU A 2 -8.47 -24.83 27.69
C GLU A 2 -9.69 -24.47 26.84
N MET A 3 -9.65 -23.28 26.22
CA MET A 3 -10.56 -22.96 25.14
C MET A 3 -10.07 -23.68 23.89
N THR A 4 -10.82 -24.69 23.46
CA THR A 4 -10.61 -25.37 22.18
C THR A 4 -10.74 -24.40 20.99
N PHE A 5 -10.01 -24.71 19.92
CA PHE A 5 -9.94 -24.02 18.62
C PHE A 5 -11.30 -23.47 18.14
N GLU A 6 -12.38 -24.23 18.33
CA GLU A 6 -13.75 -23.90 17.94
C GLU A 6 -14.35 -22.69 18.69
N LYS A 7 -14.03 -22.51 19.98
CA LYS A 7 -14.56 -21.38 20.77
C LYS A 7 -13.92 -20.05 20.38
N SER A 8 -12.68 -20.06 19.92
CA SER A 8 -12.06 -18.85 19.34
C SER A 8 -12.58 -18.50 17.95
N GLN A 9 -13.04 -19.48 17.17
CA GLN A 9 -13.72 -19.23 15.90
C GLN A 9 -15.17 -18.74 16.08
N GLN A 10 -15.78 -18.94 17.25
CA GLN A 10 -17.16 -18.52 17.51
C GLN A 10 -17.34 -16.99 17.52
N PHE A 11 -16.26 -16.21 17.65
CA PHE A 11 -16.25 -14.75 17.46
C PHE A 11 -15.97 -14.31 16.00
N LEU A 12 -15.77 -15.25 15.06
CA LEU A 12 -15.37 -15.01 13.66
C LEU A 12 -16.40 -15.57 12.65
N ARG A 13 -17.69 -15.64 13.03
CA ARG A 13 -18.74 -16.38 12.29
C ARG A 13 -19.68 -15.56 11.41
N ASN A 14 -19.27 -14.36 10.99
CA ASN A 14 -19.82 -13.74 9.78
C ASN A 14 -18.71 -13.67 8.73
N ASN A 15 -19.05 -13.48 7.46
CA ASN A 15 -18.15 -13.44 6.29
C ASN A 15 -17.14 -12.27 6.32
N ASP A 16 -16.56 -12.01 7.49
CA ASP A 16 -15.84 -10.80 7.82
C ASP A 16 -14.36 -11.00 7.55
N ILE A 17 -13.82 -10.07 6.78
CA ILE A 17 -12.39 -9.96 6.55
C ILE A 17 -11.72 -9.66 7.90
N TRP A 18 -10.65 -10.39 8.18
CA TRP A 18 -9.79 -10.18 9.35
C TRP A 18 -8.32 -10.32 8.94
N ILE A 19 -7.42 -9.83 9.78
CA ILE A 19 -5.99 -9.69 9.49
C ILE A 19 -5.15 -10.46 10.51
N ILE A 20 -5.28 -10.12 11.80
CA ILE A 20 -4.45 -10.70 12.86
C ILE A 20 -5.26 -10.88 14.15
N SER A 21 -5.06 -12.00 14.83
CA SER A 21 -5.69 -12.28 16.11
C SER A 21 -5.06 -11.50 17.27
N LYS A 22 -5.62 -11.64 18.46
CA LYS A 22 -4.87 -11.34 19.69
C LYS A 22 -3.78 -12.40 19.89
N GLY A 23 -2.64 -11.98 20.41
CA GLY A 23 -1.54 -12.87 20.75
C GLY A 23 -1.90 -13.75 21.94
N ARG A 24 -1.49 -15.00 21.88
CA ARG A 24 -1.69 -15.98 22.95
C ARG A 24 -0.36 -16.58 23.37
N PRO A 25 -0.05 -16.64 24.67
CA PRO A 25 1.07 -17.42 25.14
C PRO A 25 0.90 -18.87 24.72
N ALA A 26 1.93 -19.45 24.09
CA ALA A 26 1.94 -20.83 23.66
C ALA A 26 3.30 -21.46 24.01
N LYS A 27 3.28 -22.78 24.23
CA LYS A 27 4.51 -23.56 24.25
C LYS A 27 4.81 -23.97 22.82
N PHE A 28 6.00 -23.62 22.34
CA PHE A 28 6.46 -23.99 21.01
C PHE A 28 7.95 -24.24 21.07
N ASP A 29 8.38 -25.35 20.49
CA ASP A 29 9.80 -25.69 20.40
C ASP A 29 10.39 -24.97 19.18
N LEU A 30 11.25 -23.98 19.45
CA LEU A 30 11.89 -23.19 18.41
C LEU A 30 13.15 -23.85 17.84
N SER A 31 13.59 -25.00 18.36
CA SER A 31 14.78 -25.70 17.86
C SER A 31 14.67 -26.06 16.38
N ALA A 32 13.46 -26.40 15.90
CA ALA A 32 13.19 -26.67 14.48
C ALA A 32 13.37 -25.43 13.57
N ILE A 33 13.35 -24.22 14.14
CA ILE A 33 13.51 -22.96 13.42
C ILE A 33 14.95 -22.44 13.54
N ASP A 34 15.48 -22.44 14.76
CA ASP A 34 16.84 -22.02 15.08
C ASP A 34 17.26 -22.61 16.44
N ASN A 35 18.27 -23.49 16.40
CA ASN A 35 18.79 -24.22 17.55
C ASN A 35 19.40 -23.33 18.64
N GLU A 36 19.73 -22.08 18.33
CA GLU A 36 20.31 -21.14 19.29
C GLU A 36 19.24 -20.48 20.18
N ILE A 37 17.96 -20.63 19.86
CA ILE A 37 16.87 -20.03 20.62
C ILE A 37 16.47 -20.92 21.80
N GLN A 38 16.77 -20.47 23.01
CA GLN A 38 16.51 -21.22 24.26
C GLN A 38 15.13 -20.95 24.89
N THR A 39 14.20 -20.29 24.20
CA THR A 39 12.87 -19.98 24.74
C THR A 39 11.79 -20.96 24.26
N ASN A 40 11.11 -21.59 25.22
CA ASN A 40 9.97 -22.49 24.97
C ASN A 40 8.62 -21.77 25.05
N PHE A 41 8.61 -20.49 25.43
CA PHE A 41 7.40 -19.68 25.52
C PHE A 41 7.41 -18.64 24.41
N VAL A 42 6.37 -18.70 23.59
CA VAL A 42 6.18 -17.78 22.48
C VAL A 42 4.82 -17.11 22.60
N THR A 43 4.65 -16.00 21.90
CA THR A 43 3.32 -15.45 21.65
C THR A 43 2.91 -15.85 20.25
N GLU A 44 1.88 -16.68 20.15
CA GLU A 44 1.29 -17.09 18.88
C GLU A 44 0.15 -16.14 18.48
N TYR A 45 0.22 -15.68 17.25
CA TYR A 45 -0.83 -14.97 16.54
C TYR A 45 -1.33 -15.85 15.41
N TRP A 46 -2.63 -15.76 15.11
CA TRP A 46 -3.13 -16.23 13.84
C TRP A 46 -3.26 -15.04 12.91
N ILE A 47 -2.93 -15.25 11.64
CA ILE A 47 -3.00 -14.25 10.59
C ILE A 47 -3.79 -14.79 9.40
N SER A 48 -4.52 -13.94 8.70
CA SER A 48 -5.29 -14.33 7.52
C SER A 48 -4.39 -14.49 6.28
N ASP A 49 -4.94 -15.00 5.18
CA ASP A 49 -4.26 -15.04 3.88
C ASP A 49 -3.76 -13.66 3.44
N LEU A 50 -4.57 -12.61 3.68
CA LEU A 50 -4.21 -11.24 3.34
C LEU A 50 -3.05 -10.74 4.21
N ALA A 51 -3.08 -11.00 5.52
CA ALA A 51 -1.97 -10.63 6.40
C ALA A 51 -0.67 -11.37 6.04
N ARG A 52 -0.76 -12.67 5.72
CA ARG A 52 0.39 -13.44 5.23
C ARG A 52 0.95 -12.82 3.94
N TYR A 53 0.11 -12.43 2.99
CA TYR A 53 0.54 -11.71 1.78
C TYR A 53 1.24 -10.38 2.09
N LEU A 54 0.68 -9.56 2.99
CA LEU A 54 1.23 -8.24 3.34
C LEU A 54 2.57 -8.34 4.08
N LEU A 55 2.78 -9.42 4.84
CA LEU A 55 4.00 -9.68 5.61
C LEU A 55 5.07 -10.45 4.81
N ASN A 56 4.69 -11.07 3.69
CA ASN A 56 5.58 -11.91 2.90
C ASN A 56 6.76 -11.07 2.33
N PRO A 57 8.02 -11.43 2.65
CA PRO A 57 9.19 -10.70 2.15
C PRO A 57 9.55 -11.05 0.70
N ASN A 58 8.87 -12.04 0.10
CA ASN A 58 9.19 -12.52 -1.24
C ASN A 58 8.60 -11.63 -2.34
N PRO A 59 9.21 -11.61 -3.53
CA PRO A 59 8.70 -10.87 -4.67
C PRO A 59 7.28 -11.24 -5.06
N ILE A 60 6.52 -10.23 -5.48
CA ILE A 60 5.16 -10.39 -5.98
C ILE A 60 5.07 -9.86 -7.42
N GLU A 61 4.19 -10.46 -8.22
CA GLU A 61 3.86 -9.95 -9.55
C GLU A 61 2.54 -9.16 -9.47
N VAL A 62 2.54 -7.95 -10.01
CA VAL A 62 1.32 -7.14 -10.18
C VAL A 62 1.08 -6.83 -11.65
N ARG A 63 -0.20 -6.75 -12.04
CA ARG A 63 -0.59 -6.42 -13.42
C ARG A 63 -0.75 -4.91 -13.57
N LYS A 64 -0.05 -4.33 -14.54
CA LYS A 64 -0.16 -2.92 -14.92
C LYS A 64 -0.21 -2.78 -16.44
N ILE A 65 -0.75 -1.68 -16.95
CA ILE A 65 -0.82 -1.45 -18.39
C ILE A 65 0.46 -0.76 -18.83
N LEU A 66 1.16 -1.27 -19.86
CA LEU A 66 2.31 -0.57 -20.44
C LEU A 66 1.82 0.60 -21.30
N VAL A 67 2.10 1.83 -20.92
CA VAL A 67 1.54 3.05 -21.56
C VAL A 67 2.59 3.91 -22.28
N GLY A 68 3.87 3.60 -22.13
CA GLY A 68 4.94 4.39 -22.74
C GLY A 68 6.32 3.87 -22.38
N CYS A 69 7.35 4.67 -22.66
CA CYS A 69 8.73 4.38 -22.30
C CYS A 69 9.59 5.63 -22.17
N ASP A 70 10.61 5.55 -21.32
CA ASP A 70 11.74 6.47 -21.28
C ASP A 70 12.89 5.91 -22.13
N ILE A 71 13.42 6.75 -23.02
CA ILE A 71 14.56 6.46 -23.89
C ILE A 71 15.78 7.20 -23.35
N TYR A 72 16.88 6.48 -23.14
CA TYR A 72 18.14 7.05 -22.69
C TYR A 72 19.19 6.98 -23.79
N TYR A 73 19.86 8.09 -24.05
CA TYR A 73 20.89 8.19 -25.09
C TYR A 73 22.30 8.07 -24.50
N LYS A 74 23.27 7.69 -25.34
CA LYS A 74 24.71 7.73 -25.02
C LYS A 74 25.10 9.20 -24.83
N GLN A 75 25.70 9.53 -23.70
CA GLN A 75 26.33 10.83 -23.54
C GLN A 75 27.51 10.91 -24.49
N GLU A 76 27.57 11.96 -25.32
CA GLU A 76 28.70 12.17 -26.21
C GLU A 76 29.98 12.45 -25.41
N PHE A 77 31.14 12.04 -25.94
CA PHE A 77 32.44 12.25 -25.29
C PHE A 77 32.74 13.72 -24.95
N SER A 78 32.13 14.66 -25.69
CA SER A 78 32.20 16.10 -25.46
C SER A 78 31.61 16.51 -24.10
N ASP A 79 30.59 15.82 -23.60
CA ASP A 79 29.96 16.10 -22.31
C ASP A 79 30.80 15.58 -21.13
N LYS A 80 31.52 14.45 -21.30
CA LYS A 80 32.51 13.97 -20.31
C LYS A 80 33.71 14.92 -20.22
N ALA A 81 34.18 15.44 -21.35
CA ALA A 81 35.24 16.45 -21.38
C ALA A 81 34.78 17.79 -20.78
N ARG A 82 33.57 18.25 -21.10
CA ARG A 82 32.95 19.46 -20.48
C ARG A 82 32.78 19.31 -18.97
N ASN A 83 32.41 18.14 -18.48
CA ASN A 83 32.28 17.90 -17.04
C ASN A 83 33.64 17.87 -16.32
N ARG A 84 34.73 17.41 -16.98
CA ARG A 84 36.11 17.54 -16.48
C ARG A 84 36.65 18.97 -16.53
N ILE A 85 36.30 19.75 -17.56
CA ILE A 85 36.65 21.17 -17.65
C ILE A 85 35.87 21.98 -16.58
N ARG A 86 34.62 21.60 -16.27
CA ARG A 86 33.83 22.14 -15.15
C ARG A 86 34.45 21.90 -13.78
N SER A 87 35.12 20.77 -13.55
CA SER A 87 35.82 20.51 -12.28
C SER A 87 37.10 21.34 -12.11
N ILE A 88 37.59 21.97 -13.18
CA ILE A 88 38.81 22.78 -13.19
C ILE A 88 38.50 24.29 -13.14
N LEU A 89 37.31 24.72 -13.57
CA LEU A 89 36.91 26.14 -13.54
C LEU A 89 36.30 26.55 -12.18
N SER A 90 36.94 27.50 -11.52
CA SER A 90 36.53 28.09 -10.24
C SER A 90 35.29 28.99 -10.37
N GLY A 91 34.56 29.13 -9.26
CA GLY A 91 33.15 29.53 -9.15
C GLY A 91 32.67 30.90 -9.65
N ARG A 92 33.42 31.63 -10.52
CA ARG A 92 32.95 32.89 -11.11
C ARG A 92 32.35 32.78 -12.53
N PHE A 93 32.53 31.66 -13.23
CA PHE A 93 31.97 31.44 -14.59
C PHE A 93 30.85 30.38 -14.67
N LYS A 94 30.44 29.82 -13.52
CA LYS A 94 29.34 28.83 -13.44
C LYS A 94 27.96 29.30 -13.94
N PRO A 95 27.54 30.59 -13.91
CA PRO A 95 26.15 30.94 -14.26
C PRO A 95 25.86 30.94 -15.78
N LEU A 96 26.88 30.85 -16.63
CA LEU A 96 26.75 31.02 -18.09
C LEU A 96 26.53 29.71 -18.86
N ILE A 97 26.56 28.56 -18.20
CA ILE A 97 26.42 27.25 -18.85
C ILE A 97 25.14 26.59 -18.34
N LYS A 98 24.06 26.66 -19.14
CA LYS A 98 22.80 25.91 -18.90
C LYS A 98 23.11 24.45 -18.54
N GLU A 99 22.39 23.94 -17.55
CA GLU A 99 22.48 22.54 -17.12
C GLU A 99 22.36 21.61 -18.32
N ALA A 100 23.30 20.66 -18.44
CA ALA A 100 23.17 19.58 -19.40
C ALA A 100 22.14 18.61 -18.81
N THR A 101 20.89 18.77 -19.23
CA THR A 101 19.81 17.81 -19.02
C THR A 101 20.31 16.44 -19.45
N LYS A 102 20.15 15.41 -18.60
CA LYS A 102 20.24 14.01 -19.03
C LYS A 102 19.44 13.90 -20.33
N SER A 103 20.05 13.45 -21.43
CA SER A 103 19.36 13.25 -22.70
C SER A 103 18.48 12.01 -22.56
N SER A 104 17.31 12.21 -21.96
CA SER A 104 16.23 11.23 -21.95
C SER A 104 14.98 11.84 -22.55
N ILE A 105 14.27 11.05 -23.34
CA ILE A 105 12.98 11.44 -23.93
C ILE A 105 11.94 10.45 -23.44
N THR A 106 10.84 10.98 -22.91
CA THR A 106 9.66 10.20 -22.53
C THR A 106 8.69 10.15 -23.70
N LEU A 107 8.32 8.95 -24.13
CA LEU A 107 7.27 8.72 -25.12
C LEU A 107 6.07 8.07 -24.44
N MET A 108 4.87 8.62 -24.68
CA MET A 108 3.61 8.11 -24.15
C MET A 108 2.67 7.78 -25.29
N ALA A 109 1.97 6.65 -25.18
CA ALA A 109 0.88 6.34 -26.10
C ALA A 109 -0.21 7.41 -25.97
N SER A 110 -0.88 7.73 -27.08
CA SER A 110 -2.09 8.53 -27.02
C SER A 110 -3.08 7.80 -26.11
N ARG A 111 -3.63 8.51 -25.11
CA ARG A 111 -4.69 7.98 -24.24
C ARG A 111 -5.89 7.68 -25.13
N ASP A 112 -6.01 6.44 -25.54
CA ASP A 112 -7.30 5.94 -25.97
C ASP A 112 -8.17 5.99 -24.71
N LYS A 113 -9.24 6.78 -24.74
CA LYS A 113 -10.17 6.90 -23.61
C LYS A 113 -10.87 5.55 -23.49
N GLY A 114 -10.21 4.59 -22.84
CA GLY A 114 -10.60 3.22 -22.59
C GLY A 114 -11.56 2.67 -23.63
N GLY A 115 -11.05 1.92 -24.62
CA GLY A 115 -11.91 1.13 -25.49
C GLY A 115 -13.00 0.46 -24.67
N VAL A 116 -14.25 0.75 -25.00
CA VAL A 116 -15.43 0.30 -24.26
C VAL A 116 -15.25 -1.19 -24.04
N THR A 117 -15.20 -1.63 -22.79
CA THR A 117 -15.21 -3.08 -22.52
C THR A 117 -16.63 -3.54 -22.82
N LEU A 118 -16.82 -4.05 -24.04
CA LEU A 118 -18.12 -4.47 -24.50
C LEU A 118 -18.51 -5.73 -23.73
N LYS A 119 -19.74 -5.79 -23.24
CA LYS A 119 -20.26 -6.94 -22.49
C LYS A 119 -20.25 -8.23 -23.34
N ASP A 120 -20.33 -8.07 -24.65
CA ASP A 120 -20.24 -9.16 -25.61
C ASP A 120 -18.76 -9.52 -25.86
N SER A 121 -18.40 -10.75 -25.52
CA SER A 121 -17.03 -11.26 -25.61
C SER A 121 -16.52 -11.35 -27.05
N ASP A 122 -17.39 -11.68 -28.00
CA ASP A 122 -17.03 -11.87 -29.41
C ASP A 122 -16.80 -10.52 -30.08
N LEU A 123 -17.67 -9.55 -29.79
CA LEU A 123 -17.53 -8.17 -30.24
C LEU A 123 -16.29 -7.52 -29.61
N ASN A 124 -16.05 -7.73 -28.31
CA ASN A 124 -14.83 -7.24 -27.67
C ASN A 124 -13.59 -7.87 -28.32
N ALA A 125 -13.58 -9.18 -28.57
CA ALA A 125 -12.49 -9.86 -29.28
C ALA A 125 -12.29 -9.35 -30.72
N HIS A 126 -13.37 -8.95 -31.40
CA HIS A 126 -13.29 -8.34 -32.73
C HIS A 126 -12.68 -6.93 -32.68
N VAL A 127 -13.13 -6.08 -31.76
CA VAL A 127 -12.57 -4.74 -31.53
C VAL A 127 -11.07 -4.84 -31.18
N GLN A 128 -10.69 -5.78 -30.31
CA GLN A 128 -9.29 -6.03 -29.98
C GLN A 128 -8.45 -6.46 -31.21
N ARG A 129 -9.02 -7.23 -32.14
CA ARG A 129 -8.36 -7.57 -33.42
C ARG A 129 -8.15 -6.34 -34.30
N ILE A 130 -9.13 -5.44 -34.39
CA ILE A 130 -8.99 -4.17 -35.12
C ILE A 130 -7.88 -3.31 -34.51
N HIS A 131 -7.88 -3.11 -33.18
CA HIS A 131 -6.81 -2.38 -32.49
C HIS A 131 -5.44 -3.03 -32.73
N ALA A 132 -5.34 -4.36 -32.71
CA ALA A 132 -4.10 -5.07 -33.00
C ALA A 132 -3.57 -4.77 -34.41
N SER A 133 -4.44 -4.78 -35.43
CA SER A 133 -4.08 -4.45 -36.82
C SER A 133 -3.64 -2.99 -36.99
N LEU A 134 -4.19 -2.08 -36.18
CA LEU A 134 -3.84 -0.66 -36.24
C LEU A 134 -2.56 -0.30 -35.46
N ARG A 135 -1.99 -1.21 -34.65
CA ARG A 135 -0.80 -0.91 -33.82
C ARG A 135 0.42 -0.44 -34.60
N ALA A 136 0.65 -0.95 -35.81
CA ALA A 136 1.77 -0.50 -36.65
C ALA A 136 1.68 0.99 -37.00
N TYR A 137 0.49 1.59 -36.88
CA TYR A 137 0.26 2.99 -37.15
C TYR A 137 0.39 3.89 -35.91
N ASP A 138 0.56 3.31 -34.72
CA ASP A 138 0.71 4.02 -33.45
C ASP A 138 1.92 5.00 -33.54
N PRO A 139 1.73 6.29 -33.20
CA PRO A 139 2.80 7.28 -33.27
C PRO A 139 4.03 6.93 -32.43
N LEU A 140 3.84 6.33 -31.24
CA LEU A 140 4.93 5.91 -30.37
C LEU A 140 5.73 4.80 -31.03
N ILE A 141 5.07 3.79 -31.59
CA ILE A 141 5.75 2.68 -32.28
C ILE A 141 6.52 3.18 -33.51
N LYS A 142 5.92 4.10 -34.28
CA LYS A 142 6.62 4.74 -35.40
C LYS A 142 7.85 5.52 -34.95
N GLN A 143 7.78 6.23 -33.82
CA GLN A 143 8.91 6.97 -33.28
C GLN A 143 10.01 6.02 -32.79
N LEU A 144 9.66 4.94 -32.08
CA LEU A 144 10.62 3.93 -31.63
C LEU A 144 11.38 3.30 -32.81
N ASN A 145 10.67 2.93 -33.87
CA ASN A 145 11.29 2.33 -35.06
C ASN A 145 12.19 3.29 -35.86
N ARG A 146 12.12 4.60 -35.59
CA ARG A 146 12.96 5.63 -36.23
C ARG A 146 14.21 5.99 -35.41
N LEU A 147 14.36 5.45 -34.20
CA LEU A 147 15.49 5.79 -33.34
C LEU A 147 16.80 5.23 -33.91
N ASP A 148 17.85 6.03 -33.83
CA ASP A 148 19.21 5.55 -34.07
C ASP A 148 19.69 4.71 -32.88
N ARG A 149 19.55 3.39 -33.03
CA ARG A 149 19.86 2.38 -32.00
C ARG A 149 21.30 2.47 -31.51
N THR A 150 22.23 2.89 -32.37
CA THR A 150 23.65 3.00 -32.01
C THR A 150 23.91 4.10 -30.99
N LYS A 151 22.99 5.06 -30.86
CA LYS A 151 23.05 6.17 -29.91
C LYS A 151 22.28 5.90 -28.62
N LEU A 152 21.59 4.77 -28.49
CA LEU A 152 20.82 4.44 -27.30
C LEU A 152 21.68 3.73 -26.24
N THR A 153 21.42 4.02 -24.98
CA THR A 153 21.94 3.26 -23.83
C THR A 153 20.90 2.34 -23.23
N ASN A 154 19.64 2.79 -23.17
CA ASN A 154 18.57 2.00 -22.57
C ASN A 154 17.19 2.48 -23.04
N ILE A 155 16.21 1.58 -22.92
CA ILE A 155 14.78 1.88 -23.01
C ILE A 155 14.12 1.26 -21.77
N VAL A 156 13.35 2.05 -21.04
CA VAL A 156 12.65 1.65 -19.83
C VAL A 156 11.16 1.83 -20.06
N GLY A 157 10.34 0.80 -19.84
CA GLY A 157 8.90 0.90 -19.99
C GLY A 157 8.28 1.80 -18.92
N ILE A 158 7.14 2.41 -19.24
CA ILE A 158 6.30 3.16 -18.29
C ILE A 158 4.98 2.43 -18.21
N CYS A 159 4.67 1.91 -17.04
CA CYS A 159 3.41 1.25 -16.75
C CYS A 159 2.49 2.18 -15.97
N GLU A 160 1.18 2.08 -16.18
CA GLU A 160 0.13 2.78 -15.44
C GLU A 160 -0.75 1.74 -14.74
N ASP A 161 -1.04 1.96 -13.45
CA ASP A 161 -2.02 1.15 -12.72
C ASP A 161 -3.46 1.66 -12.97
N ILE A 162 -4.45 0.92 -12.46
CA ILE A 162 -5.87 1.26 -12.64
C ILE A 162 -6.23 2.60 -11.98
N GLY A 163 -5.44 3.05 -11.00
CA GLY A 163 -5.59 4.35 -10.36
C GLY A 163 -4.83 5.48 -11.05
N GLY A 164 -4.28 5.27 -12.25
CA GLY A 164 -3.56 6.29 -13.03
C GLY A 164 -2.12 6.53 -12.60
N ASN A 165 -1.60 5.80 -11.61
CA ASN A 165 -0.23 6.00 -11.15
C ASN A 165 0.77 5.31 -12.06
N ARG A 166 1.88 6.00 -12.34
CA ARG A 166 2.92 5.49 -13.22
C ARG A 166 4.10 4.89 -12.46
N SER A 167 4.68 3.84 -13.01
CA SER A 167 5.92 3.22 -12.54
C SER A 167 6.77 2.76 -13.70
N LEU A 168 8.08 2.80 -13.52
CA LEU A 168 9.03 2.31 -14.51
C LEU A 168 9.09 0.78 -14.53
N LEU A 169 9.24 0.21 -15.72
CA LEU A 169 9.43 -1.21 -15.97
C LEU A 169 10.79 -1.43 -16.63
N ASN A 170 11.69 -2.11 -15.90
CA ASN A 170 12.97 -2.51 -16.45
C ASN A 170 12.77 -3.62 -17.48
N LEU A 171 12.91 -3.26 -18.75
CA LEU A 171 12.84 -4.21 -19.85
C LEU A 171 14.15 -5.03 -19.91
N LYS A 172 14.03 -6.34 -20.13
CA LYS A 172 15.17 -7.23 -20.35
C LYS A 172 15.59 -7.20 -21.82
N GLY A 173 16.82 -7.60 -22.09
CA GLY A 173 17.33 -7.72 -23.45
C GLY A 173 18.08 -6.50 -23.98
N ASP A 174 18.51 -6.60 -25.23
CA ASP A 174 19.14 -5.52 -25.96
C ASP A 174 18.13 -4.45 -26.42
N ILE A 175 18.59 -3.42 -27.13
CA ILE A 175 17.74 -2.31 -27.57
C ILE A 175 16.64 -2.78 -28.55
N GLU A 176 16.93 -3.75 -29.42
CA GLU A 176 15.95 -4.26 -30.39
C GLU A 176 14.87 -5.08 -29.70
N GLU A 177 15.27 -5.96 -28.78
CA GLU A 177 14.36 -6.74 -27.96
C GLU A 177 13.43 -5.83 -27.15
N LYS A 178 13.95 -4.70 -26.64
CA LYS A 178 13.17 -3.68 -25.92
C LYS A 178 12.17 -2.95 -26.82
N ILE A 179 12.57 -2.55 -28.04
CA ILE A 179 11.66 -1.94 -29.02
C ILE A 179 10.56 -2.92 -29.40
N ASN A 180 10.91 -4.18 -29.67
CA ASN A 180 9.96 -5.24 -29.99
C ASN A 180 8.99 -5.51 -28.83
N TYR A 181 9.48 -5.53 -27.59
CA TYR A 181 8.64 -5.64 -26.41
C TYR A 181 7.63 -4.49 -26.33
N MET A 182 8.08 -3.24 -26.50
CA MET A 182 7.19 -2.08 -26.55
C MET A 182 6.12 -2.25 -27.64
N GLY A 183 6.49 -2.64 -28.87
CA GLY A 183 5.54 -2.89 -29.96
C GLY A 183 4.50 -3.97 -29.65
N ASN A 184 4.90 -5.04 -28.97
CA ASN A 184 4.04 -6.17 -28.67
C ASN A 184 3.11 -5.95 -27.48
N PHE A 185 3.55 -5.15 -26.49
CA PHE A 185 2.88 -5.01 -25.20
C PHE A 185 2.34 -3.62 -24.90
N LEU A 186 2.55 -2.61 -25.76
CA LEU A 186 1.94 -1.29 -25.59
C LEU A 186 0.41 -1.39 -25.44
N GLN A 187 -0.13 -0.67 -24.46
CA GLN A 187 -1.53 -0.67 -24.03
C GLN A 187 -2.08 -2.04 -23.58
N LYS A 188 -1.21 -3.00 -23.24
CA LYS A 188 -1.62 -4.28 -22.64
C LYS A 188 -1.19 -4.39 -21.19
N ASP A 189 -1.89 -5.27 -20.47
CA ASP A 189 -1.48 -5.71 -19.15
C ASP A 189 -0.14 -6.48 -19.23
N VAL A 190 0.82 -6.05 -18.42
CA VAL A 190 2.13 -6.66 -18.23
C VAL A 190 2.36 -6.95 -16.76
N GLY A 191 3.14 -8.00 -16.49
CA GLY A 191 3.60 -8.33 -15.15
C GLY A 191 4.73 -7.41 -14.71
N VAL A 192 4.58 -6.78 -13.55
CA VAL A 192 5.61 -5.99 -12.89
C VAL A 192 5.98 -6.69 -11.59
N ILE A 193 7.24 -7.05 -11.43
CA ILE A 193 7.74 -7.67 -10.20
C ILE A 193 8.09 -6.57 -9.20
N LEU A 194 7.49 -6.64 -8.02
CA LEU A 194 7.87 -5.85 -6.85
C LEU A 194 8.64 -6.74 -5.89
N GLU A 195 9.58 -6.18 -5.14
CA GLU A 195 10.40 -6.94 -4.18
C GLU A 195 9.57 -7.64 -3.10
N ARG A 196 8.42 -7.03 -2.72
CA ARG A 196 7.44 -7.54 -1.76
C ARG A 196 6.18 -6.66 -1.79
N ALA A 197 5.12 -7.06 -1.08
CA ALA A 197 3.89 -6.28 -0.98
C ALA A 197 4.09 -4.94 -0.25
N ASN A 198 4.95 -4.88 0.77
CA ASN A 198 5.36 -3.62 1.42
C ASN A 198 6.41 -2.89 0.57
N VAL A 199 5.98 -1.91 -0.21
CA VAL A 199 6.83 -1.19 -1.18
C VAL A 199 7.70 -0.14 -0.48
N SER A 200 7.16 0.50 0.56
CA SER A 200 7.89 1.45 1.39
C SER A 200 7.22 1.54 2.77
N GLN A 201 7.78 2.38 3.66
CA GLN A 201 7.26 2.54 5.02
C GLN A 201 5.75 2.86 5.01
N GLY A 202 4.97 1.92 5.56
CA GLY A 202 3.51 2.02 5.64
C GLY A 202 2.77 1.85 4.31
N LEU A 203 3.42 1.75 3.15
CA LEU A 203 2.76 1.59 1.84
C LEU A 203 2.76 0.13 1.38
N PHE A 204 1.58 -0.41 1.13
CA PHE A 204 1.37 -1.77 0.65
C PHE A 204 0.65 -1.77 -0.70
N GLU A 205 1.18 -2.58 -1.63
CA GLU A 205 0.56 -2.92 -2.89
C GLU A 205 -0.44 -4.07 -2.69
N MET A 206 -1.70 -3.82 -3.02
CA MET A 206 -2.79 -4.77 -2.77
C MET A 206 -3.19 -5.53 -4.03
N SER A 207 -2.83 -5.04 -5.23
CA SER A 207 -3.27 -5.62 -6.50
C SER A 207 -2.63 -6.97 -6.84
N GLY A 208 -1.59 -7.38 -6.12
CA GLY A 208 -0.96 -8.70 -6.26
C GLY A 208 -1.68 -9.81 -5.48
N PHE A 209 -2.63 -9.48 -4.61
CA PHE A 209 -3.41 -10.47 -3.85
C PHE A 209 -4.70 -10.83 -4.58
N ASP A 210 -5.05 -12.11 -4.66
CA ASP A 210 -6.32 -12.55 -5.22
C ASP A 210 -7.43 -12.48 -4.17
N PHE A 211 -8.09 -11.30 -4.10
CA PHE A 211 -9.18 -11.06 -3.18
C PHE A 211 -10.40 -11.98 -3.39
N ASN A 212 -10.64 -12.45 -4.61
CA ASN A 212 -11.78 -13.34 -4.88
C ASN A 212 -11.58 -14.74 -4.28
N SER A 213 -10.32 -15.13 -4.08
CA SER A 213 -9.96 -16.39 -3.41
C SER A 213 -9.93 -16.29 -1.88
N TYR A 214 -10.09 -15.09 -1.32
CA TYR A 214 -9.99 -14.87 0.12
C TYR A 214 -11.02 -15.70 0.88
N ASN A 215 -10.55 -16.46 1.86
CA ASN A 215 -11.40 -17.25 2.74
C ASN A 215 -11.09 -16.94 4.21
N ALA A 216 -12.07 -16.38 4.93
CA ALA A 216 -11.92 -16.03 6.34
C ALA A 216 -11.63 -17.22 7.26
N LYS A 217 -11.85 -18.46 6.80
CA LYS A 217 -11.52 -19.69 7.55
C LYS A 217 -10.06 -20.08 7.44
N ASN A 218 -9.36 -19.61 6.41
CA ASN A 218 -7.93 -19.86 6.25
C ASN A 218 -7.16 -19.01 7.26
N SER A 219 -6.15 -19.61 7.88
CA SER A 219 -5.30 -18.93 8.85
C SER A 219 -3.92 -19.53 8.87
N HIS A 220 -2.93 -18.69 9.15
CA HIS A 220 -1.52 -19.05 9.29
C HIS A 220 -1.03 -18.67 10.67
N ARG A 221 0.06 -19.28 11.11
CA ARG A 221 0.62 -19.08 12.45
C ARG A 221 1.79 -18.11 12.36
N LEU A 222 1.67 -17.00 13.07
CA LEU A 222 2.74 -16.02 13.27
C LEU A 222 3.25 -16.18 14.71
N ILE A 223 4.53 -16.48 14.84
CA ILE A 223 5.19 -16.69 16.12
C ILE A 223 6.03 -15.48 16.46
N LYS A 224 5.81 -14.94 17.65
CA LYS A 224 6.65 -13.92 18.27
C LYS A 224 7.41 -14.53 19.45
N PHE A 225 8.69 -14.25 19.54
CA PHE A 225 9.52 -14.64 20.68
C PHE A 225 10.60 -13.58 20.94
N PHE A 226 11.31 -13.68 22.05
CA PHE A 226 12.42 -12.79 22.37
C PHE A 226 13.74 -13.51 22.18
N ALA A 227 14.65 -12.87 21.45
CA ALA A 227 16.04 -13.28 21.32
C ALA A 227 16.92 -12.03 21.47
N GLU A 228 18.00 -12.12 22.24
CA GLU A 228 18.96 -11.02 22.43
C GLU A 228 18.29 -9.71 22.90
N GLY A 229 17.25 -9.82 23.73
CA GLY A 229 16.51 -8.66 24.27
C GLY A 229 15.60 -7.95 23.25
N ARG A 230 15.41 -8.50 22.04
CA ARG A 230 14.54 -7.94 21.00
C ARG A 230 13.46 -8.93 20.59
N PRO A 231 12.24 -8.45 20.23
CA PRO A 231 11.23 -9.32 19.67
C PRO A 231 11.63 -9.74 18.25
N ARG A 232 11.54 -11.04 17.97
CA ARG A 232 11.65 -11.63 16.63
C ARG A 232 10.30 -12.23 16.24
N TYR A 233 10.04 -12.25 14.93
CA TYR A 233 8.77 -12.68 14.36
C TYR A 233 9.02 -13.58 13.15
N CYS A 234 8.30 -14.70 13.08
CA CYS A 234 8.31 -15.59 11.91
C CYS A 234 6.92 -16.16 11.64
N VAL A 235 6.65 -16.45 10.37
CA VAL A 235 5.48 -17.25 9.97
C VAL A 235 5.94 -18.68 9.82
N ILE A 236 5.14 -19.61 10.34
CA ILE A 236 5.36 -21.05 10.22
C ILE A 236 4.23 -21.70 9.44
N ASN A 237 4.56 -22.75 8.71
CA ASN A 237 3.60 -23.52 7.94
C ASN A 237 2.84 -24.53 8.83
N VAL A 238 1.95 -25.31 8.20
CA VAL A 238 1.12 -26.31 8.88
C VAL A 238 1.94 -27.44 9.53
N ASP A 239 3.13 -27.72 9.00
CA ASP A 239 4.05 -28.73 9.52
C ASP A 239 4.91 -28.20 10.67
N GLY A 240 4.75 -26.93 11.04
CA GLY A 240 5.54 -26.26 12.07
C GLY A 240 6.91 -25.77 11.61
N ASN A 241 7.22 -25.88 10.33
CA ASN A 241 8.48 -25.41 9.76
C ASN A 241 8.45 -23.91 9.48
N LEU A 242 9.61 -23.26 9.54
CA LEU A 242 9.78 -21.86 9.16
C LEU A 242 9.33 -21.65 7.71
N GLU A 243 8.40 -20.73 7.52
CA GLU A 243 7.99 -20.28 6.19
C GLU A 243 8.78 -19.04 5.78
N PHE A 244 8.78 -17.99 6.62
CA PHE A 244 9.60 -16.80 6.43
C PHE A 244 9.78 -15.99 7.72
N TRP A 245 10.87 -15.25 7.78
CA TRP A 245 11.14 -14.26 8.82
C TRP A 245 10.49 -12.91 8.53
N ILE A 246 10.12 -12.19 9.58
CA ILE A 246 9.66 -10.81 9.50
C ILE A 246 10.72 -9.91 10.14
N ASN A 247 11.42 -9.16 9.28
CA ASN A 247 12.58 -8.37 9.69
C ASN A 247 12.20 -7.00 10.28
N ASP A 248 10.97 -6.53 10.05
CA ASP A 248 10.47 -5.25 10.55
C ASP A 248 9.24 -5.47 11.44
N ALA A 249 9.44 -5.28 12.75
CA ALA A 249 8.38 -5.41 13.74
C ALA A 249 7.24 -4.40 13.53
N ASN A 250 7.49 -3.26 12.87
CA ASN A 250 6.43 -2.28 12.57
C ASN A 250 5.38 -2.83 11.61
N LEU A 251 5.72 -3.83 10.79
CA LEU A 251 4.72 -4.49 9.94
C LEU A 251 3.64 -5.19 10.78
N ILE A 252 4.01 -5.76 11.92
CA ILE A 252 3.05 -6.38 12.86
C ILE A 252 2.14 -5.32 13.47
N ASN A 253 2.70 -4.15 13.81
CA ASN A 253 1.92 -3.01 14.27
C ASN A 253 0.90 -2.57 13.22
N HIS A 254 1.30 -2.47 11.94
CA HIS A 254 0.37 -2.20 10.84
C HIS A 254 -0.75 -3.25 10.73
N MET A 255 -0.45 -4.54 10.93
CA MET A 255 -1.48 -5.58 10.90
C MET A 255 -2.51 -5.39 12.02
N HIS A 256 -2.06 -5.08 13.24
CA HIS A 256 -2.96 -4.77 14.35
C HIS A 256 -3.80 -3.51 14.09
N LEU A 257 -3.19 -2.47 13.55
CA LEU A 257 -3.89 -1.23 13.20
C LEU A 257 -4.94 -1.45 12.11
N LEU A 258 -4.63 -2.30 11.12
CA LEU A 258 -5.57 -2.69 10.06
C LEU A 258 -6.74 -3.50 10.63
N GLU A 259 -6.46 -4.50 11.46
CA GLU A 259 -7.47 -5.29 12.15
C GLU A 259 -8.41 -4.40 12.97
N HIS A 260 -7.85 -3.42 13.69
CA HIS A 260 -8.66 -2.45 14.42
C HIS A 260 -9.57 -1.67 13.48
N SER A 261 -9.00 -1.06 12.43
CA SER A 261 -9.73 -0.30 11.43
C SER A 261 -10.90 -1.09 10.85
N ILE A 262 -10.69 -2.35 10.50
CA ILE A 262 -11.74 -3.22 9.94
C ILE A 262 -12.86 -3.47 10.96
N LYS A 263 -12.52 -3.64 12.25
CA LYS A 263 -13.51 -3.89 13.31
C LYS A 263 -14.34 -2.67 13.67
N VAL A 264 -13.73 -1.50 13.75
CA VAL A 264 -14.40 -0.29 14.25
C VAL A 264 -14.89 0.66 13.17
N ASN A 265 -14.47 0.48 11.90
CA ASN A 265 -14.90 1.29 10.78
C ASN A 265 -15.72 0.48 9.76
N PRO A 266 -17.06 0.52 9.83
CA PRO A 266 -17.93 -0.18 8.88
C PRO A 266 -17.71 0.22 7.41
N LYS A 267 -17.39 1.50 7.13
CA LYS A 267 -17.14 1.95 5.75
C LYS A 267 -15.87 1.32 5.17
N PHE A 268 -14.84 1.20 6.01
CA PHE A 268 -13.57 0.56 5.65
C PHE A 268 -13.77 -0.94 5.42
N ASN A 269 -14.43 -1.62 6.36
CA ASN A 269 -14.80 -3.04 6.25
C ASN A 269 -15.59 -3.31 4.95
N ASN A 270 -16.68 -2.57 4.73
CA ASN A 270 -17.53 -2.73 3.55
C ASN A 270 -16.73 -2.61 2.25
N SER A 271 -15.72 -1.74 2.22
CA SER A 271 -14.93 -1.51 1.01
C SER A 271 -13.94 -2.65 0.73
N LEU A 272 -13.37 -3.27 1.76
CA LEU A 272 -12.61 -4.51 1.61
C LEU A 272 -13.54 -5.68 1.21
N SER A 273 -14.75 -5.74 1.80
CA SER A 273 -15.77 -6.74 1.47
C SER A 273 -16.22 -6.67 0.01
N LEU A 274 -16.32 -5.47 -0.56
CA LEU A 274 -16.54 -5.30 -2.00
C LEU A 274 -15.43 -5.95 -2.83
N CYS A 275 -14.17 -5.89 -2.37
CA CYS A 275 -13.05 -6.48 -3.09
C CYS A 275 -13.08 -8.00 -3.03
N THR A 276 -13.38 -8.59 -1.85
CA THR A 276 -13.49 -10.06 -1.72
C THR A 276 -14.69 -10.64 -2.47
N GLN A 277 -15.71 -9.83 -2.73
CA GLN A 277 -16.88 -10.21 -3.53
C GLN A 277 -16.67 -10.01 -5.04
N GLY A 278 -15.50 -9.53 -5.49
CA GLY A 278 -15.24 -9.19 -6.89
C GLY A 278 -15.93 -7.93 -7.40
N ASN A 279 -16.59 -7.18 -6.51
CA ASN A 279 -17.28 -5.93 -6.82
C ASN A 279 -16.35 -4.70 -6.84
N ALA A 280 -15.08 -4.89 -6.49
CA ALA A 280 -14.05 -3.87 -6.50
C ALA A 280 -12.66 -4.48 -6.72
N ARG A 281 -11.76 -3.67 -7.28
CA ARG A 281 -10.33 -3.98 -7.38
C ARG A 281 -9.56 -3.18 -6.34
N PRO A 282 -8.88 -3.81 -5.38
CA PRO A 282 -8.03 -3.14 -4.41
C PRO A 282 -6.73 -2.72 -5.07
N LEU A 283 -6.21 -1.55 -4.67
CA LEU A 283 -4.97 -1.01 -5.23
C LEU A 283 -3.91 -0.86 -4.15
N ARG A 284 -4.16 -0.04 -3.13
CA ARG A 284 -3.13 0.31 -2.15
C ARG A 284 -3.69 0.43 -0.76
N LEU A 285 -2.87 0.07 0.21
CA LEU A 285 -3.09 0.35 1.61
C LEU A 285 -1.93 1.20 2.13
N LEU A 286 -2.22 2.28 2.83
CA LEU A 286 -1.22 3.21 3.33
C LEU A 286 -1.46 3.57 4.78
N PHE A 287 -0.42 3.44 5.61
CA PHE A 287 -0.37 3.91 6.98
C PHE A 287 0.40 5.24 7.02
N LYS A 288 -0.17 6.26 7.66
CA LYS A 288 0.44 7.59 7.82
C LYS A 288 0.35 8.06 9.26
N ASP A 289 1.49 8.35 9.88
CA ASP A 289 1.56 8.90 11.25
C ASP A 289 1.08 10.36 11.34
N GLN A 290 0.97 11.06 10.21
CA GLN A 290 0.45 12.42 10.16
C GLN A 290 -0.45 12.58 8.93
N LEU A 291 -1.74 12.77 9.18
CA LEU A 291 -2.66 13.23 8.15
C LEU A 291 -2.59 14.76 8.09
N GLU A 292 -2.89 15.31 6.92
CA GLU A 292 -3.02 16.77 6.73
C GLU A 292 -4.27 17.37 7.41
N ILE A 293 -4.93 16.60 8.29
CA ILE A 293 -6.06 17.06 9.08
C ILE A 293 -5.51 17.88 10.24
N ASP A 294 -5.60 19.20 10.09
CA ASP A 294 -5.27 20.14 11.15
C ASP A 294 -6.54 20.54 11.89
N TYR A 295 -6.83 19.90 13.03
CA TYR A 295 -7.98 20.24 13.88
C TYR A 295 -7.90 21.64 14.51
N THR A 296 -6.75 22.33 14.43
CA THR A 296 -6.68 23.76 14.79
C THR A 296 -7.29 24.66 13.72
N LYS A 297 -7.47 24.14 12.49
CA LYS A 297 -7.99 24.87 11.32
C LYS A 297 -9.26 24.25 10.74
N SER A 298 -9.55 23.01 11.12
CA SER A 298 -10.70 22.22 10.67
C SER A 298 -11.69 22.05 11.81
N PRO A 299 -13.00 21.94 11.52
CA PRO A 299 -13.98 21.69 12.56
C PRO A 299 -13.65 20.39 13.30
N LEU A 300 -13.62 20.45 14.64
CA LEU A 300 -13.51 19.27 15.48
C LEU A 300 -14.61 18.24 15.14
N PRO A 301 -14.32 16.93 15.26
CA PRO A 301 -15.34 15.89 15.18
C PRO A 301 -16.47 16.17 16.18
N SER A 302 -17.70 15.84 15.80
CA SER A 302 -18.90 16.13 16.61
C SER A 302 -18.76 15.62 18.05
N LEU A 303 -18.21 14.40 18.22
CA LEU A 303 -17.94 13.82 19.53
C LEU A 303 -17.19 14.79 20.46
N TYR A 304 -16.12 15.43 19.99
CA TYR A 304 -15.35 16.39 20.79
C TYR A 304 -16.10 17.70 21.02
N LYS A 305 -16.85 18.18 20.02
CA LYS A 305 -17.66 19.39 20.17
C LYS A 305 -18.70 19.21 21.27
N ASP A 306 -19.41 18.09 21.26
CA ASP A 306 -20.46 17.77 22.21
C ASP A 306 -19.89 17.67 23.63
N ILE A 307 -18.75 16.97 23.78
CA ILE A 307 -18.03 16.85 25.05
C ILE A 307 -17.56 18.21 25.56
N PHE A 308 -16.87 18.99 24.73
CA PHE A 308 -16.30 20.27 25.15
C PHE A 308 -17.39 21.25 25.58
N THR A 309 -18.56 21.16 24.95
CA THR A 309 -19.74 21.96 25.29
C THR A 309 -20.36 21.48 26.60
N ALA A 310 -20.63 20.18 26.72
CA ALA A 310 -21.26 19.59 27.91
C ALA A 310 -20.45 19.83 29.19
N TYR A 311 -19.12 19.75 29.11
CA TYR A 311 -18.23 19.88 30.26
C TYR A 311 -17.59 21.26 30.40
N HIS A 312 -18.02 22.26 29.62
CA HIS A 312 -17.54 23.65 29.71
C HIS A 312 -16.01 23.77 29.71
N ILE A 313 -15.35 23.01 28.83
CA ILE A 313 -13.89 22.96 28.75
C ILE A 313 -13.36 24.34 28.31
N GLY A 314 -12.31 24.84 28.96
CA GLY A 314 -11.73 26.15 28.65
C GLY A 314 -10.93 26.15 27.34
N GLU A 315 -10.80 27.32 26.69
CA GLU A 315 -10.11 27.43 25.39
C GLU A 315 -8.67 26.89 25.42
N THR A 316 -7.88 27.19 26.47
CA THR A 316 -6.51 26.69 26.62
C THR A 316 -6.43 25.16 26.64
N GLU A 317 -7.43 24.49 27.21
CA GLU A 317 -7.48 23.02 27.26
C GLU A 317 -7.95 22.44 25.95
N LYS A 318 -8.93 23.08 25.29
CA LYS A 318 -9.33 22.71 23.93
C LYS A 318 -8.11 22.76 23.00
N ASP A 319 -7.32 23.82 23.06
CA ASP A 319 -6.09 23.97 22.28
C ASP A 319 -5.07 22.88 22.58
N ALA A 320 -4.87 22.55 23.87
CA ALA A 320 -3.99 21.47 24.28
C ALA A 320 -4.44 20.11 23.70
N VAL A 321 -5.74 19.79 23.77
CA VAL A 321 -6.30 18.56 23.19
C VAL A 321 -6.18 18.58 21.68
N MET A 322 -6.50 19.67 20.99
CA MET A 322 -6.37 19.78 19.52
C MET A 322 -4.93 19.55 19.06
N LYS A 323 -3.96 20.14 19.75
CA LYS A 323 -2.54 19.93 19.48
C LYS A 323 -2.13 18.47 19.74
N SER A 324 -2.64 17.88 20.81
CA SER A 324 -2.37 16.49 21.18
C SER A 324 -2.95 15.49 20.16
N LEU A 325 -4.18 15.72 19.70
CA LEU A 325 -4.85 14.96 18.64
C LEU A 325 -4.04 15.01 17.34
N LYS A 326 -3.63 16.21 16.91
CA LYS A 326 -2.81 16.41 15.69
C LYS A 326 -1.50 15.62 15.72
N ASN A 327 -0.86 15.51 16.89
CA ASN A 327 0.43 14.82 17.04
C ASN A 327 0.30 13.31 17.29
N SER A 328 -0.92 12.83 17.59
CA SER A 328 -1.18 11.44 17.97
C SER A 328 -2.13 10.73 17.00
N GLN A 329 -2.35 11.33 15.84
CA GLN A 329 -3.19 10.78 14.79
C GLN A 329 -2.44 9.70 14.01
N LEU A 330 -3.19 8.78 13.44
CA LEU A 330 -2.72 7.79 12.49
C LEU A 330 -3.80 7.59 11.44
N GLY A 331 -3.44 7.76 10.17
CA GLY A 331 -4.30 7.48 9.04
C GLY A 331 -4.05 6.10 8.46
N ILE A 332 -5.13 5.38 8.18
CA ILE A 332 -5.10 4.16 7.37
C ILE A 332 -5.95 4.41 6.13
N LEU A 333 -5.30 4.49 4.97
CA LEU A 333 -5.92 4.80 3.69
C LEU A 333 -6.00 3.53 2.86
N PHE A 334 -7.18 3.23 2.35
CA PHE A 334 -7.42 2.11 1.44
C PHE A 334 -8.01 2.60 0.12
N ASN A 335 -7.27 2.34 -0.95
CA ASN A 335 -7.59 2.73 -2.32
C ASN A 335 -8.13 1.55 -3.11
N TYR A 336 -9.27 1.74 -3.79
CA TYR A 336 -9.91 0.72 -4.60
C TYR A 336 -10.71 1.32 -5.75
N VAL A 337 -11.02 0.51 -6.77
CA VAL A 337 -11.82 0.88 -7.93
C VAL A 337 -13.00 -0.09 -8.06
N PRO A 338 -14.26 0.36 -7.90
CA PRO A 338 -15.43 -0.48 -8.13
C PRO A 338 -15.47 -1.04 -9.56
N THR A 339 -16.02 -2.25 -9.73
CA THR A 339 -16.14 -2.92 -11.04
C THR A 339 -17.40 -2.53 -11.83
N SER A 340 -18.01 -1.36 -11.57
CA SER A 340 -19.29 -0.99 -12.19
C SER A 340 -19.25 -0.93 -13.74
N ASN A 341 -20.25 -1.56 -14.36
CA ASN A 341 -20.29 -1.94 -15.78
C ASN A 341 -20.49 -0.80 -16.81
N SER A 342 -20.48 0.48 -16.43
CA SER A 342 -20.92 1.53 -17.35
C SER A 342 -20.37 2.94 -17.10
N GLY A 343 -19.27 3.11 -16.36
CA GLY A 343 -18.69 4.42 -16.08
C GLY A 343 -17.16 4.44 -16.15
N ALA A 344 -16.59 5.64 -16.23
CA ALA A 344 -15.15 5.83 -16.06
C ALA A 344 -14.70 5.20 -14.73
N LYS A 345 -13.60 4.43 -14.76
CA LYS A 345 -13.04 3.77 -13.59
C LYS A 345 -12.70 4.83 -12.55
N LYS A 346 -13.45 4.85 -11.46
CA LYS A 346 -13.33 5.88 -10.43
C LYS A 346 -12.52 5.35 -9.25
N LEU A 347 -11.47 6.07 -8.88
CA LEU A 347 -10.67 5.75 -7.71
C LEU A 347 -11.42 6.22 -6.45
N PHE A 348 -11.66 5.29 -5.54
CA PHE A 348 -12.19 5.57 -4.21
C PHE A 348 -11.10 5.39 -3.15
N THR A 349 -11.14 6.25 -2.15
CA THR A 349 -10.26 6.18 -0.98
C THR A 349 -11.12 6.18 0.27
N ASN A 350 -10.99 5.15 1.11
CA ASN A 350 -11.45 5.21 2.50
C ASN A 350 -10.28 5.53 3.41
N VAL A 351 -10.53 6.38 4.39
CA VAL A 351 -9.58 6.74 5.43
C VAL A 351 -10.20 6.41 6.78
N SER A 352 -9.48 5.64 7.58
CA SER A 352 -9.70 5.55 9.03
C SER A 352 -8.72 6.49 9.72
N VAL A 353 -9.24 7.40 10.52
CA VAL A 353 -8.44 8.31 11.35
C VAL A 353 -8.44 7.77 12.77
N LEU A 354 -7.36 7.10 13.14
CA LEU A 354 -7.13 6.58 14.48
C LEU A 354 -6.38 7.60 15.33
N HIS A 355 -6.60 7.59 16.63
CA HIS A 355 -5.86 8.40 17.59
C HIS A 355 -5.37 7.55 18.75
N ASP A 356 -4.16 7.83 19.20
CA ASP A 356 -3.64 7.27 20.44
C ASP A 356 -4.44 7.83 21.63
N VAL A 357 -4.83 7.00 22.59
CA VAL A 357 -5.56 7.43 23.80
C VAL A 357 -4.76 8.46 24.61
N ARG A 358 -3.43 8.45 24.53
CA ARG A 358 -2.56 9.48 25.13
C ARG A 358 -2.84 10.89 24.62
N ALA A 359 -3.52 11.02 23.47
CA ALA A 359 -3.99 12.31 22.99
C ALA A 359 -4.89 13.04 24.01
N LEU A 360 -5.55 12.29 24.89
CA LEU A 360 -6.47 12.79 25.91
C LEU A 360 -5.82 13.06 27.26
N ASP A 361 -4.53 12.77 27.43
CA ASP A 361 -3.81 13.01 28.69
C ASP A 361 -3.97 14.45 29.23
N PRO A 362 -4.01 15.53 28.40
CA PRO A 362 -4.22 16.90 28.89
C PRO A 362 -5.51 17.13 29.67
N ILE A 363 -6.56 16.33 29.42
CA ILE A 363 -7.88 16.48 30.07
C ILE A 363 -8.22 15.32 30.99
N LYS A 364 -7.31 14.36 31.17
CA LYS A 364 -7.57 13.11 31.92
C LYS A 364 -8.04 13.35 33.36
N GLU A 365 -7.42 14.29 34.06
CA GLU A 365 -7.75 14.59 35.47
C GLU A 365 -9.11 15.31 35.61
N ARG A 366 -9.49 16.12 34.61
CA ARG A 366 -10.77 16.85 34.60
C ARG A 366 -11.93 16.03 34.08
N LEU A 367 -11.67 15.14 33.14
CA LEU A 367 -12.67 14.27 32.51
C LEU A 367 -12.28 12.79 32.63
N PRO A 368 -12.15 12.26 33.86
CA PRO A 368 -11.73 10.87 34.08
C PRO A 368 -12.73 9.87 33.50
N GLU A 369 -14.03 10.22 33.51
CA GLU A 369 -15.09 9.39 32.93
C GLU A 369 -14.99 9.28 31.42
N LEU A 370 -14.75 10.41 30.72
CA LEU A 370 -14.53 10.42 29.28
C LEU A 370 -13.28 9.64 28.91
N TYR A 371 -12.18 9.90 29.62
CA TYR A 371 -10.94 9.18 29.42
C TYR A 371 -11.19 7.68 29.59
N SER A 372 -11.87 7.26 30.66
CA SER A 372 -12.26 5.87 30.89
C SER A 372 -13.13 5.29 29.77
N MET A 373 -14.10 6.04 29.25
CA MET A 373 -14.96 5.63 28.15
C MET A 373 -14.16 5.39 26.86
N ILE A 374 -13.36 6.36 26.44
CA ILE A 374 -12.53 6.22 25.22
C ILE A 374 -11.48 5.12 25.42
N ASN A 375 -10.89 5.03 26.62
CA ASN A 375 -9.94 4.01 26.99
C ASN A 375 -10.55 2.59 26.97
N LYS A 376 -11.87 2.43 27.15
CA LYS A 376 -12.60 1.16 26.97
C LYS A 376 -12.89 0.86 25.50
N MET A 377 -13.13 1.89 24.68
CA MET A 377 -13.36 1.74 23.24
C MET A 377 -12.08 1.46 22.46
N ALA A 378 -10.95 1.96 22.96
CA ALA A 378 -9.66 1.83 22.31
C ALA A 378 -9.14 0.39 22.34
N MET A 379 -8.65 -0.07 21.19
CA MET A 379 -8.02 -1.37 21.10
C MET A 379 -6.58 -1.29 21.59
N VAL A 380 -6.27 -2.13 22.57
CA VAL A 380 -4.90 -2.36 23.03
C VAL A 380 -4.26 -3.42 22.15
N SER A 381 -3.12 -3.09 21.56
CA SER A 381 -2.32 -4.01 20.74
C SER A 381 -0.83 -3.67 20.87
N GLU A 382 0.02 -4.43 20.19
CA GLU A 382 1.46 -4.12 20.13
C GLU A 382 1.76 -2.76 19.49
N ALA A 383 0.87 -2.28 18.61
CA ALA A 383 0.99 -0.96 18.00
C ALA A 383 0.81 0.17 19.02
N GLY A 384 0.12 -0.10 20.13
CA GLY A 384 -0.31 0.91 21.09
C GLY A 384 -1.81 0.81 21.36
N LYS A 385 -2.36 1.90 21.92
CA LYS A 385 -3.76 1.97 22.31
C LYS A 385 -4.48 3.03 21.48
N TYR A 386 -5.22 2.57 20.47
CA TYR A 386 -5.86 3.45 19.49
C TYR A 386 -7.38 3.31 19.49
N TYR A 387 -8.07 4.40 19.17
CA TYR A 387 -9.50 4.41 18.87
C TYR A 387 -9.76 5.12 17.54
N LEU A 388 -10.83 4.75 16.85
CA LEU A 388 -11.29 5.46 15.65
C LEU A 388 -11.96 6.76 16.06
N LEU A 389 -11.44 7.87 15.53
CA LEU A 389 -12.05 9.17 15.70
C LEU A 389 -12.94 9.56 14.52
N ASP A 390 -12.48 9.29 13.30
CA ASP A 390 -13.20 9.71 12.10
C ASP A 390 -13.04 8.69 10.96
N SER A 391 -14.04 8.66 10.06
CA SER A 391 -13.99 7.89 8.83
C SER A 391 -14.44 8.72 7.63
N ILE A 392 -13.48 8.94 6.74
CA ILE A 392 -13.65 9.69 5.51
C ILE A 392 -13.73 8.71 4.35
N LYS A 393 -14.67 8.93 3.43
CA LYS A 393 -14.75 8.23 2.16
C LYS A 393 -14.85 9.25 1.05
N GLY A 394 -13.89 9.23 0.13
CA GLY A 394 -13.81 10.14 -1.00
C GLY A 394 -13.61 9.39 -2.30
N TYR A 395 -13.76 10.13 -3.40
CA TYR A 395 -13.38 9.67 -4.72
C TYR A 395 -12.60 10.77 -5.43
N SER A 396 -11.71 10.40 -6.34
CA SER A 396 -11.13 11.34 -7.31
C SER A 396 -11.96 11.34 -8.59
N ASN A 397 -12.30 12.53 -9.08
CA ASN A 397 -12.74 12.71 -10.47
C ASN A 397 -11.50 13.21 -11.22
N GLU A 398 -10.85 12.34 -12.00
CA GLU A 398 -9.88 12.79 -13.00
C GLU A 398 -10.57 13.12 -14.32
#